data_AF-A0A835SJI6-F1
#
_entry.id   AF-A0A835SJI6-F1
#
_cell.length_a   1.000
_cell.length_b   1.000
_cell.length_c   1.000
_cell.angle_alpha   90.00
_cell.angle_beta   90.00
_cell.angle_gamma   90.00
#
_symmetry.space_group_name_H-M   'P 1'
#
loop_
_entity.id
_entity.type
_entity.pdbx_description
1 polymer ?
#
loop_
_entity_poly.entity_id
_entity_poly.type
_entity_poly.pdbx_seq_one_letter_code
_entity_poly.pdbx_strand_id
1 'polypeptide(L)'
;MKDEEFFEFVKHDLKGIESDLKGFLEVYYPMLRSSWNPQNESDFIIGWLLGSKEQEYSTAYYHKNNQRLGQELLYRIHQEITHQKQQIQKQVAAYLEEKSSD
;
A
#
# COMPACT_ATOMS: atom_id res chain seq x y z
N MET A 1 -15.29 -17.94 -2.24
CA MET A 1 -14.36 -17.68 -1.12
C MET A 1 -15.17 -17.01 -0.01
N LYS A 2 -14.92 -17.35 1.25
CA LYS A 2 -15.61 -16.69 2.37
C LYS A 2 -14.99 -15.31 2.63
N ASP A 3 -15.78 -14.39 3.19
CA ASP A 3 -15.33 -13.02 3.49
C ASP A 3 -14.11 -13.00 4.42
N GLU A 4 -14.08 -13.87 5.44
CA GLU A 4 -12.95 -13.94 6.36
C GLU A 4 -11.69 -14.48 5.68
N GLU A 5 -11.81 -15.47 4.80
CA GLU A 5 -10.68 -15.99 4.01
C GLU A 5 -10.11 -14.90 3.10
N PHE A 6 -10.99 -14.07 2.52
CA PHE A 6 -10.55 -12.94 1.70
C PHE A 6 -9.89 -11.85 2.55
N PHE A 7 -10.40 -11.59 3.75
CA PHE A 7 -9.80 -10.60 4.65
C PHE A 7 -8.41 -11.02 5.13
N GLU A 8 -8.19 -12.31 5.42
CA GLU A 8 -6.85 -12.83 5.71
C GLU A 8 -5.89 -12.68 4.51
N PHE A 9 -6.38 -12.91 3.29
CA PHE A 9 -5.60 -12.64 2.08
C PHE A 9 -5.20 -11.15 1.99
N VAL A 10 -6.12 -10.22 2.23
CA VAL A 10 -5.82 -8.77 2.23
C VAL A 10 -4.75 -8.42 3.25
N LYS A 11 -4.87 -8.92 4.49
CA LYS A 11 -3.87 -8.68 5.54
C LYS A 11 -2.50 -9.21 5.16
N HIS A 12 -2.44 -10.37 4.50
CA HIS A 12 -1.18 -10.94 4.04
C HIS A 12 -0.56 -10.11 2.89
N ASP A 13 -1.36 -9.68 1.91
CA ASP A 13 -0.89 -8.83 0.81
C ASP A 13 -0.31 -7.50 1.31
N LEU A 14 -1.02 -6.84 2.24
CA LEU A 14 -0.58 -5.57 2.84
C LEU A 14 0.74 -5.70 3.62
N LYS A 15 0.94 -6.81 4.33
CA LYS A 15 2.23 -7.12 4.99
C LYS A 15 3.36 -7.38 4.00
N GLY A 16 3.04 -7.97 2.83
CA GLY A 16 3.99 -8.14 1.74
C GLY A 16 4.52 -6.79 1.25
N ILE A 17 3.63 -5.83 1.03
CA ILE A 17 4.00 -4.46 0.61
C ILE A 17 4.95 -3.79 1.60
N GLU A 18 4.73 -3.99 2.91
CA GLU A 18 5.65 -3.49 3.94
C GLU A 18 7.04 -4.11 3.82
N SER A 19 7.10 -5.43 3.61
CA SER A 19 8.36 -6.15 3.47
C SER A 19 9.14 -5.71 2.22
N ASP A 20 8.43 -5.37 1.16
CA ASP A 20 9.00 -4.92 -0.12
C ASP A 20 9.37 -3.42 -0.11
N LEU A 21 8.91 -2.65 0.90
CA LEU A 21 9.13 -1.20 0.98
C LEU A 21 10.62 -0.85 0.90
N LYS A 22 11.49 -1.61 1.57
CA LYS A 22 12.94 -1.36 1.54
C LYS A 22 13.51 -1.46 0.12
N GLY A 23 13.16 -2.53 -0.59
CA GLY A 23 13.60 -2.72 -1.98
C GLY A 23 13.05 -1.64 -2.90
N PHE A 24 11.81 -1.20 -2.68
CA PHE A 24 11.25 -0.05 -3.39
C PHE A 24 12.05 1.24 -3.12
N LEU A 25 12.29 1.57 -1.86
CA LEU A 25 12.97 2.82 -1.45
C LEU A 25 14.44 2.87 -1.91
N GLU A 26 15.16 1.75 -1.86
CA GLU A 26 16.58 1.70 -2.20
C GLU A 26 16.85 1.56 -3.70
N VAL A 27 15.95 0.90 -4.45
CA VAL A 27 16.19 0.55 -5.86
C VAL A 27 15.29 1.36 -6.79
N TYR A 28 13.98 1.28 -6.60
CA TYR A 28 13.02 1.84 -7.55
C TYR A 28 12.80 3.34 -7.37
N TYR A 29 12.70 3.79 -6.12
CA TYR A 29 12.41 5.19 -5.82
C TYR A 29 13.48 6.16 -6.34
N PRO A 30 14.80 5.92 -6.19
CA PRO A 30 15.82 6.82 -6.73
C PRO A 30 15.73 6.95 -8.25
N MET A 31 15.40 5.86 -8.94
CA MET A 31 15.17 5.86 -10.39
C MET A 31 13.95 6.72 -10.76
N LEU A 32 12.82 6.57 -10.05
CA LEU A 32 11.63 7.40 -10.27
C LEU A 32 11.89 8.89 -9.96
N ARG A 33 12.56 9.18 -8.85
CA ARG A 33 12.90 10.54 -8.42
C ARG A 33 13.73 11.27 -9.47
N SER A 34 14.71 10.58 -10.08
CA SER A 34 15.55 11.17 -11.14
C SER A 34 14.76 11.62 -12.36
N SER A 35 13.60 11.00 -12.62
CA SER A 35 12.76 11.28 -13.78
C SER A 35 11.66 12.29 -13.51
N TRP A 36 11.05 12.25 -12.32
CA TRP A 36 9.80 12.98 -12.03
C TRP A 36 9.91 14.01 -10.92
N ASN A 37 10.98 14.00 -10.12
CA ASN A 37 11.28 14.93 -9.03
C ASN A 37 10.03 15.43 -8.25
N PRO A 38 9.31 14.54 -7.54
CA PRO A 38 8.06 14.89 -6.89
C PRO A 38 8.26 15.90 -5.75
N GLN A 39 7.43 16.94 -5.68
CA GLN A 39 7.52 17.97 -4.63
C GLN A 39 7.14 17.45 -3.24
N ASN A 40 6.31 16.40 -3.16
CA ASN A 40 5.93 15.73 -1.92
C ASN A 40 6.27 14.24 -2.05
N GLU A 41 7.53 13.94 -1.79
CA GLU A 41 8.14 12.61 -1.94
C GLU A 41 7.39 11.54 -1.12
N SER A 42 7.01 11.88 0.12
CA SER A 42 6.29 10.96 1.01
C SER A 42 4.93 10.56 0.45
N ASP A 43 4.09 11.54 0.09
CA ASP A 43 2.76 11.26 -0.46
C ASP A 43 2.83 10.55 -1.81
N PHE A 44 3.84 10.85 -2.63
CA PHE A 44 4.09 10.13 -3.87
C PHE A 44 4.37 8.64 -3.62
N ILE A 45 5.32 8.33 -2.71
CA ILE A 45 5.68 6.94 -2.38
C ILE A 45 4.47 6.19 -1.81
N ILE A 46 3.74 6.81 -0.88
CA ILE A 46 2.57 6.18 -0.26
C ILE A 46 1.46 5.95 -1.29
N GLY A 47 1.20 6.94 -2.15
CA GLY A 47 0.23 6.84 -3.23
C GLY A 47 0.59 5.74 -4.22
N TRP A 48 1.88 5.58 -4.53
CA TRP A 48 2.38 4.50 -5.39
C TRP A 48 2.12 3.11 -4.79
N LEU A 49 2.34 2.95 -3.49
CA LEU A 49 2.25 1.66 -2.83
C LEU A 49 0.80 1.24 -2.51
N LEU A 50 -0.04 2.21 -2.12
CA LEU A 50 -1.37 1.91 -1.56
C LEU A 50 -2.54 2.53 -2.33
N GLY A 51 -2.30 3.46 -3.26
CA GLY A 51 -3.34 4.30 -3.86
C GLY A 51 -4.45 3.52 -4.59
N SER A 52 -4.13 2.37 -5.18
CA SER A 52 -5.08 1.52 -5.92
C SER A 52 -5.58 0.31 -5.12
N LYS A 53 -5.06 0.04 -3.92
CA LYS A 53 -5.23 -1.25 -3.24
C LYS A 53 -6.69 -1.57 -2.92
N GLU A 54 -7.47 -0.58 -2.48
CA GLU A 54 -8.90 -0.79 -2.19
C GLU A 54 -9.68 -1.21 -3.44
N GLN A 55 -9.37 -0.61 -4.60
CA GLN A 55 -9.97 -0.97 -5.88
C GLN A 55 -9.47 -2.34 -6.38
N GLU A 56 -8.19 -2.65 -6.20
CA GLU A 56 -7.60 -3.95 -6.52
C GLU A 56 -8.31 -5.07 -5.75
N TYR A 57 -8.47 -4.90 -4.43
CA TYR A 57 -9.19 -5.87 -3.60
C TYR A 57 -10.66 -5.98 -3.98
N SER A 58 -11.30 -4.84 -4.30
CA SER A 58 -12.69 -4.84 -4.78
C SER A 58 -12.87 -5.64 -6.06
N THR A 59 -11.96 -5.45 -7.01
CA THR A 59 -11.92 -6.16 -8.29
C THR A 59 -11.60 -7.64 -8.09
N ALA A 60 -10.60 -7.97 -7.26
CA ALA A 60 -10.20 -9.34 -6.99
C ALA A 60 -11.31 -10.15 -6.31
N TYR A 61 -12.02 -9.56 -5.35
CA TYR A 61 -13.17 -10.18 -4.71
C TYR A 61 -14.30 -10.44 -5.71
N TYR A 62 -14.60 -9.46 -6.57
CA TYR A 62 -15.62 -9.62 -7.60
C TYR A 62 -15.29 -10.77 -8.57
N HIS A 63 -14.05 -10.84 -9.06
CA HIS A 63 -13.64 -11.94 -9.94
C HIS A 63 -13.72 -13.31 -9.28
N LYS A 64 -13.41 -13.42 -7.98
CA LYS A 64 -13.43 -14.70 -7.26
C LYS A 64 -14.83 -15.17 -6.87
N ASN A 65 -15.75 -14.24 -6.61
CA ASN A 65 -17.06 -14.56 -6.02
C ASN A 65 -18.24 -14.22 -6.94
N ASN A 66 -17.98 -13.57 -8.08
CA ASN A 66 -19.00 -13.03 -8.98
C ASN A 66 -20.03 -12.12 -8.26
N GLN A 67 -19.58 -11.44 -7.19
CA GLN A 67 -20.42 -10.59 -6.35
C GLN A 67 -19.62 -9.40 -5.84
N ARG A 68 -20.28 -8.28 -5.58
CA ARG A 68 -19.63 -7.10 -4.99
C ARG A 68 -19.27 -7.35 -3.53
N LEU A 69 -18.23 -6.66 -3.06
CA LEU A 69 -17.91 -6.61 -1.64
C LEU A 69 -19.07 -6.02 -0.84
N GLY A 70 -19.39 -6.66 0.28
CA GLY A 70 -20.28 -6.09 1.29
C GLY A 70 -19.64 -4.86 1.95
N GLN A 71 -20.49 -3.94 2.42
CA GLN A 71 -20.04 -2.69 3.08
C GLN A 71 -19.21 -2.94 4.33
N GLU A 72 -19.56 -3.96 5.12
CA GLU A 72 -18.81 -4.32 6.34
C GLU A 72 -17.39 -4.78 6.02
N LEU A 73 -17.23 -5.67 5.03
CA LEU A 73 -15.92 -6.15 4.63
C LEU A 73 -15.10 -5.03 3.96
N LEU A 74 -15.72 -4.19 3.14
CA LEU A 74 -15.07 -3.02 2.55
C LEU A 74 -14.52 -2.08 3.64
N TYR A 75 -15.31 -1.82 4.68
CA TYR A 75 -14.89 -1.00 5.82
C TYR A 75 -13.68 -1.62 6.54
N ARG A 76 -13.70 -2.93 6.81
CA ARG A 76 -12.56 -3.63 7.43
C ARG A 76 -11.30 -3.53 6.57
N ILE A 77 -11.42 -3.69 5.25
CA ILE A 77 -10.31 -3.52 4.31
C ILE A 77 -9.76 -2.10 4.35
N HIS A 78 -10.64 -1.10 4.36
CA HIS A 78 -10.25 0.30 4.44
C HIS A 78 -9.47 0.61 5.74
N GLN A 79 -9.92 0.06 6.87
CA GLN A 79 -9.21 0.18 8.15
C GLN A 79 -7.82 -0.44 8.10
N GLU A 80 -7.68 -1.62 7.49
CA GLU A 80 -6.39 -2.29 7.37
C GLU A 80 -5.43 -1.51 6.46
N ILE A 81 -5.90 -1.01 5.31
CA ILE A 81 -5.11 -0.13 4.43
C ILE A 81 -4.67 1.13 5.18
N THR A 82 -5.56 1.73 5.97
CA THR A 82 -5.24 2.92 6.77
C THR A 82 -4.20 2.63 7.84
N HIS A 83 -4.29 1.47 8.50
CA HIS A 83 -3.28 1.03 9.46
C HIS A 83 -1.92 0.86 8.78
N GLN A 84 -1.89 0.16 7.64
CA GLN A 84 -0.65 -0.07 6.89
C GLN A 84 -0.04 1.24 6.39
N LYS A 85 -0.86 2.19 5.94
CA LYS A 85 -0.44 3.52 5.51
C LYS A 85 0.34 4.24 6.61
N GLN A 86 -0.12 4.17 7.87
CA GLN A 86 0.57 4.82 8.99
C GLN A 86 1.95 4.19 9.28
N GLN A 87 2.10 2.88 9.11
CA GLN A 87 3.40 2.22 9.29
C GLN A 87 4.36 2.59 8.16
N ILE A 88 3.90 2.52 6.91
CA ILE A 88 4.70 2.90 5.74
C ILE A 88 5.10 4.38 5.81
N GLN A 89 4.20 5.27 6.23
CA GLN A 89 4.49 6.70 6.43
C GLN A 89 5.70 6.94 7.34
N LYS A 90 5.79 6.22 8.47
CA LYS A 90 6.92 6.35 9.40
C LYS A 90 8.23 5.89 8.76
N GLN A 91 8.20 4.77 8.05
CA GLN A 91 9.40 4.21 7.41
C GLN A 91 9.88 5.10 6.25
N VAL A 92 8.95 5.63 5.44
CA VAL A 92 9.26 6.57 4.36
C VAL A 92 9.83 7.88 4.92
N ALA A 93 9.24 8.43 5.97
CA ALA A 93 9.75 9.65 6.59
C ALA A 93 11.19 9.47 7.10
N ALA A 94 11.46 8.38 7.82
CA ALA A 94 12.80 8.07 8.33
C ALA A 94 13.82 7.94 7.18
N TYR A 95 13.46 7.25 6.10
CA TYR A 95 14.32 7.11 4.93
C TYR A 95 14.64 8.46 4.26
N LEU A 96 13.64 9.33 4.09
CA LEU A 96 13.83 10.64 3.46
C LEU A 96 14.66 11.59 4.34
N GLU A 97 14.51 11.53 5.66
CA GLU A 97 15.34 12.29 6.62
C GLU A 97 16.81 11.85 6.55
N GLU A 98 17.07 10.55 6.50
CA GLU A 98 18.43 10.00 6.34
C GLU A 98 19.06 10.50 5.05
N LYS A 99 18.34 10.42 3.92
CA LYS A 99 18.86 10.85 2.61
C LYS A 99 18.98 12.36 2.40
N SER A 100 18.35 13.17 3.24
CA SER A 100 18.49 14.62 3.21
C SER A 100 19.65 15.13 4.07
N SER A 101 20.21 14.25 4.91
CA SER A 101 21.31 14.55 5.83
C SER A 101 22.69 14.18 5.27
N ASP A 102 22.73 13.46 4.13
CA ASP A 102 23.90 13.14 3.32
C ASP A 102 24.17 14.23 2.25
#